data_AF-A0A931CGR4-F1
#
_entry.id   AF-A0A931CGR4-F1
#
_cell.length_a   1.000
_cell.length_b   1.000
_cell.length_c   1.000
_cell.angle_alpha   90.00
_cell.angle_beta   90.00
_cell.angle_gamma   90.00
#
_symmetry.space_group_name_H-M   'P 1'
#
loop_
_entity.id
_entity.type
_entity.pdbx_description
1 polymer ?
#
loop_
_entity_poly.entity_id
_entity_poly.type
_entity_poly.pdbx_seq_one_letter_code
_entity_poly.pdbx_strand_id
1 'polypeptide(L)'
;MSSTQPPAEVALDFPREWIEFLDPADEQHLVRADLTWLLSRWTCVYGSACRGIIGGRADDGCCSHGAFFTDADDENRVKAAAAKLTPETWQHYRRGFKNYTEVDTVDGTKPARRTATRSGDGPCVFLNDGTFPAGGGCALHAQALRDGVHPLKYKPDVCWQLPVRREQDWITRPDGTKLLQSTLTEFDRRGWGAGGHDLAWWCTSSPDAHVGTEPMYLTYAPELTALIGEAAYRKLAELCAARLKSGLIAIHPATASAQAPKRRGGREPASPRQV
;
A
#
# COMPACT_ATOMS: atom_id res chain seq x y z
N MET A 1 14.03 5.52 -25.25
CA MET A 1 13.95 6.91 -24.78
C MET A 1 14.79 6.99 -23.51
N SER A 2 15.82 7.84 -23.49
CA SER A 2 16.74 7.95 -22.35
C SER A 2 15.99 8.41 -21.10
N SER A 3 16.03 7.61 -20.03
CA SER A 3 15.21 7.71 -18.83
C SER A 3 15.89 8.54 -17.71
N THR A 4 16.41 9.72 -18.04
CA THR A 4 17.19 10.55 -17.11
C THR A 4 16.36 11.52 -16.25
N GLN A 5 15.02 11.46 -16.28
CA GLN A 5 14.22 12.15 -15.28
C GLN A 5 13.80 11.19 -14.17
N PRO A 6 14.03 11.56 -12.89
CA PRO A 6 13.46 10.83 -11.78
C PRO A 6 11.93 10.76 -11.96
N PRO A 7 11.28 9.65 -11.58
CA PRO A 7 9.83 9.54 -11.69
C PRO A 7 9.16 10.71 -10.98
N ALA A 8 8.08 11.23 -11.55
CA ALA A 8 7.35 12.31 -10.91
C ALA A 8 6.74 11.78 -9.60
N GLU A 9 7.22 12.30 -8.47
CA GLU A 9 6.56 12.20 -7.18
C GLU A 9 6.18 13.61 -6.73
N VAL A 10 5.06 13.72 -6.03
CA VAL A 10 4.64 14.98 -5.43
C VAL A 10 5.31 15.18 -4.08
N ALA A 11 5.45 16.44 -3.67
CA ALA A 11 5.97 16.78 -2.34
C ALA A 11 5.09 16.16 -1.24
N LEU A 12 5.68 15.90 -0.07
CA LEU A 12 4.99 15.25 1.06
C LEU A 12 4.11 16.21 1.88
N ASP A 13 4.42 17.51 1.83
CA ASP A 13 3.76 18.55 2.61
C ASP A 13 2.80 19.34 1.73
N PHE A 14 1.55 18.85 1.69
CA PHE A 14 0.43 19.52 1.04
C PHE A 14 -0.78 19.53 1.97
N PRO A 15 -1.75 20.45 1.74
CA PRO A 15 -2.97 20.49 2.53
C PRO A 15 -3.68 19.14 2.55
N ARG A 16 -4.17 18.74 3.73
CA ARG A 16 -4.97 17.52 3.93
C ARG A 16 -6.35 17.90 4.44
N GLU A 17 -7.37 17.23 3.92
CA GLU A 17 -8.72 17.33 4.46
C GLU A 17 -9.00 16.11 5.35
N TRP A 18 -9.45 16.35 6.58
CA TRP A 18 -9.68 15.31 7.59
C TRP A 18 -11.14 15.22 7.97
N ILE A 19 -11.59 14.03 8.32
CA ILE A 19 -12.87 13.79 8.97
C ILE A 19 -12.67 13.03 10.28
N GLU A 20 -13.50 13.34 11.26
CA GLU A 20 -13.56 12.64 12.55
C GLU A 20 -15.00 12.25 12.86
N PHE A 21 -15.21 11.01 13.29
CA PHE A 21 -16.52 10.51 13.70
C PHE A 21 -16.35 9.32 14.66
N LEU A 22 -17.34 9.11 15.54
CA LEU A 22 -17.38 7.92 16.40
C LEU A 22 -17.86 6.71 15.61
N ASP A 23 -17.28 5.55 15.89
CA ASP A 23 -17.75 4.27 15.36
C ASP A 23 -19.20 4.02 15.80
N PRO A 24 -20.14 3.80 14.86
CA PRO A 24 -21.52 3.50 15.23
C PRO A 24 -21.70 2.23 16.07
N ALA A 25 -20.72 1.32 16.09
CA ALA A 25 -20.74 0.12 16.92
C ALA A 25 -20.03 0.28 18.27
N ASP A 26 -19.26 1.36 18.47
CA ASP A 26 -18.47 1.61 19.67
C ASP A 26 -18.28 3.11 19.90
N GLU A 27 -19.05 3.67 20.85
CA GLU A 27 -18.97 5.10 21.21
C GLU A 27 -17.61 5.49 21.82
N GLN A 28 -16.77 4.51 22.20
CA GLN A 28 -15.42 4.73 22.70
C GLN A 28 -14.34 4.64 21.61
N HIS A 29 -14.72 4.36 20.37
CA HIS A 29 -13.82 4.31 19.22
C HIS A 29 -14.02 5.52 18.32
N LEU A 30 -13.00 6.37 18.21
CA LEU A 30 -12.95 7.53 17.34
C LEU A 30 -12.19 7.19 16.06
N VAL A 31 -12.79 7.38 14.90
CA VAL A 31 -12.11 7.26 13.61
C VAL A 31 -11.74 8.64 13.09
N ARG A 32 -10.46 8.85 12.81
CA ARG A 32 -9.92 10.04 12.15
C ARG A 32 -9.33 9.64 10.80
N ALA A 33 -9.86 10.18 9.70
CA ALA A 33 -9.49 9.71 8.36
C ALA A 33 -9.08 10.84 7.41
N ASP A 34 -7.99 10.62 6.65
CA ASP A 34 -7.51 11.51 5.61
C ASP A 34 -8.36 11.38 4.34
N LEU A 35 -9.25 12.35 4.12
CA LEU A 35 -10.10 12.41 2.93
C LEU A 35 -9.31 12.76 1.67
N THR A 36 -8.21 13.51 1.77
CA THR A 36 -7.33 13.77 0.63
C THR A 36 -6.80 12.47 0.05
N TRP A 37 -6.44 11.52 0.92
CA TRP A 37 -5.97 10.19 0.53
C TRP A 37 -7.10 9.25 0.09
N LEU A 38 -8.14 9.10 0.91
CA LEU A 38 -9.21 8.13 0.67
C LEU A 38 -10.06 8.45 -0.58
N LEU A 39 -10.11 9.72 -0.99
CA LEU A 39 -10.80 10.15 -2.21
C LEU A 39 -9.84 10.28 -3.41
N SER A 40 -8.56 9.93 -3.23
CA SER A 40 -7.59 9.89 -4.32
C SER A 40 -7.94 8.82 -5.37
N ARG A 41 -7.31 8.93 -6.53
CA ARG A 41 -7.39 7.92 -7.61
C ARG A 41 -6.23 6.93 -7.57
N TRP A 42 -5.60 6.76 -6.41
CA TRP A 42 -4.55 5.77 -6.25
C TRP A 42 -5.09 4.37 -6.54
N THR A 43 -4.33 3.57 -7.28
CA THR A 43 -4.54 2.13 -7.45
C THR A 43 -3.18 1.43 -7.54
N CYS A 44 -3.11 0.17 -7.12
CA CYS A 44 -1.89 -0.61 -7.24
C CYS A 44 -1.58 -0.85 -8.73
N VAL A 45 -0.39 -0.42 -9.17
CA VAL A 45 0.08 -0.57 -10.56
C VAL A 45 1.20 -1.62 -10.70
N TYR A 46 1.27 -2.57 -9.77
CA TYR A 46 2.22 -3.69 -9.86
C TYR A 46 2.05 -4.44 -11.18
N GLY A 47 3.17 -4.83 -11.81
CA GLY A 47 3.19 -5.48 -13.12
C GLY A 47 2.85 -4.58 -14.32
N SER A 48 2.62 -3.28 -14.10
CA SER A 48 2.38 -2.29 -15.17
C SER A 48 3.29 -1.06 -15.03
N ALA A 49 2.85 -0.04 -14.29
CA ALA A 49 3.58 1.22 -14.11
C ALA A 49 4.43 1.27 -12.81
N CYS A 50 4.38 0.22 -11.98
CA CYS A 50 5.19 0.13 -10.77
C CYS A 50 6.67 0.15 -11.11
N ARG A 51 7.44 0.99 -10.40
CA ARG A 51 8.88 1.15 -10.62
C ARG A 51 9.75 0.48 -9.57
N GLY A 52 9.12 -0.17 -8.58
CA GLY A 52 9.82 -0.78 -7.45
C GLY A 52 10.38 0.24 -6.47
N ILE A 53 10.65 -0.19 -5.25
CA ILE A 53 11.25 0.68 -4.22
C ILE A 53 12.78 0.72 -4.29
N ILE A 54 13.39 -0.26 -4.98
CA ILE A 54 14.83 -0.30 -5.26
C ILE A 54 15.06 0.00 -6.74
N GLY A 55 16.01 0.89 -7.02
CA GLY A 55 16.34 1.30 -8.39
C GLY A 55 16.72 0.12 -9.28
N GLY A 56 16.13 0.06 -10.48
CA GLY A 56 16.35 -1.03 -11.43
C GLY A 56 15.63 -2.35 -11.10
N ARG A 57 14.87 -2.42 -10.00
CA ARG A 57 14.15 -3.62 -9.54
C ARG A 57 12.64 -3.40 -9.57
N ALA A 58 12.11 -2.95 -10.71
CA ALA A 58 10.70 -2.64 -10.87
C ALA A 58 9.79 -3.85 -10.63
N ASP A 59 10.24 -5.03 -11.07
CA ASP A 59 9.50 -6.30 -10.93
C ASP A 59 9.35 -6.74 -9.47
N ASP A 60 10.17 -6.21 -8.55
CA ASP A 60 10.08 -6.50 -7.11
C ASP A 60 8.97 -5.70 -6.42
N GLY A 61 8.59 -4.54 -6.97
CA GLY A 61 7.60 -3.67 -6.36
C GLY A 61 7.93 -3.34 -4.89
N CYS A 62 6.92 -3.42 -4.02
CA CYS A 62 7.07 -3.27 -2.56
C CYS A 62 7.58 -4.53 -1.86
N CYS A 63 7.80 -5.65 -2.57
CA CYS A 63 8.23 -6.93 -1.99
C CYS A 63 9.76 -7.00 -1.73
N SER A 64 10.50 -5.92 -1.95
CA SER A 64 11.97 -5.94 -1.98
C SER A 64 12.64 -6.30 -0.65
N HIS A 65 12.02 -5.99 0.49
CA HIS A 65 12.63 -6.17 1.83
C HIS A 65 11.94 -7.24 2.69
N GLY A 66 11.03 -8.05 2.14
CA GLY A 66 10.15 -8.86 2.99
C GLY A 66 9.23 -8.00 3.86
N ALA A 67 8.57 -8.62 4.83
CA ALA A 67 7.60 -7.97 5.72
C ALA A 67 7.71 -8.50 7.14
N PHE A 68 7.92 -7.61 8.10
CA PHE A 68 7.86 -7.91 9.52
C PHE A 68 6.44 -8.27 9.94
N PHE A 69 6.32 -9.28 10.79
CA PHE A 69 5.04 -9.63 11.40
C PHE A 69 4.73 -8.65 12.53
N THR A 70 3.47 -8.22 12.61
CA THR A 70 2.98 -7.30 13.65
C THR A 70 2.76 -8.00 14.98
N ASP A 71 2.26 -9.24 14.93
CA ASP A 71 2.00 -10.09 16.08
C ASP A 71 1.95 -11.59 15.71
N ALA A 72 1.57 -12.43 16.68
CA ALA A 72 1.44 -13.87 16.49
C ALA A 72 0.29 -14.25 15.54
N ASP A 73 -0.78 -13.46 15.47
CA ASP A 73 -1.93 -13.74 14.61
C ASP A 73 -1.61 -13.47 13.14
N ASP A 74 -0.85 -12.40 12.87
CA ASP A 74 -0.28 -12.13 11.55
C ASP A 74 0.62 -13.30 11.09
N GLU A 75 1.55 -13.71 11.95
CA GLU A 75 2.44 -14.83 11.68
C GLU A 75 1.68 -16.13 11.41
N ASN A 76 0.70 -16.46 12.25
CA ASN A 76 -0.11 -17.68 12.13
C ASN A 76 -0.96 -17.68 10.86
N ARG A 77 -1.53 -16.54 10.47
CA ARG A 77 -2.28 -16.38 9.22
C ARG A 77 -1.39 -16.67 8.01
N VAL A 78 -0.20 -16.07 7.97
CA VAL A 78 0.74 -16.28 6.87
C VAL A 78 1.26 -17.72 6.85
N LYS A 79 1.44 -18.35 8.03
CA LYS A 79 1.79 -19.77 8.15
C LYS A 79 0.73 -20.68 7.53
N ALA A 80 -0.54 -20.43 7.84
CA ALA A 80 -1.65 -21.19 7.28
C ALA A 80 -1.76 -21.00 5.76
N ALA A 81 -1.54 -19.77 5.28
CA ALA A 81 -1.53 -19.46 3.85
C ALA A 81 -0.35 -20.13 3.12
N ALA A 82 0.86 -20.07 3.68
CA ALA A 82 2.06 -20.68 3.09
C ALA A 82 1.96 -22.21 3.01
N ALA A 83 1.28 -22.86 3.97
CA ALA A 83 1.05 -24.30 3.97
C ALA A 83 0.19 -24.79 2.78
N LYS A 84 -0.56 -23.89 2.13
CA LYS A 84 -1.37 -24.19 0.94
C LYS A 84 -0.58 -24.09 -0.38
N LEU A 85 0.60 -23.48 -0.36
CA LEU A 85 1.42 -23.32 -1.55
C LEU A 85 2.06 -24.64 -1.97
N THR A 86 2.34 -24.79 -3.26
CA THR A 86 3.00 -25.97 -3.85
C THR A 86 4.15 -25.52 -4.74
N PRO A 87 5.06 -26.43 -5.16
CA PRO A 87 6.09 -26.10 -6.15
C PRO A 87 5.54 -25.52 -7.45
N GLU A 88 4.30 -25.87 -7.80
CA GLU A 88 3.60 -25.38 -9.00
C GLU A 88 3.06 -23.96 -8.82
N THR A 89 2.80 -23.49 -7.60
CA THR A 89 2.24 -22.15 -7.33
C THR A 89 3.22 -21.17 -6.69
N TRP A 90 4.36 -21.66 -6.21
CA TRP A 90 5.39 -20.87 -5.56
C TRP A 90 6.78 -21.25 -6.08
N GLN A 91 7.40 -20.36 -6.86
CA GLN A 91 8.69 -20.59 -7.53
C GLN A 91 9.82 -20.93 -6.54
N HIS A 92 9.81 -20.28 -5.38
CA HIS A 92 10.83 -20.44 -4.34
C HIS A 92 10.36 -21.39 -3.24
N TYR A 93 9.59 -22.40 -3.62
CA TYR A 93 9.03 -23.40 -2.71
C TYR A 93 10.10 -24.05 -1.83
N ARG A 94 9.84 -24.12 -0.52
CA ARG A 94 10.73 -24.74 0.47
C ARG A 94 10.04 -25.98 1.06
N ARG A 95 10.68 -27.16 0.95
CA ARG A 95 10.17 -28.44 1.52
C ARG A 95 10.32 -28.48 3.04
N GLY A 96 9.25 -28.91 3.72
CA GLY A 96 9.11 -28.74 5.17
C GLY A 96 9.04 -27.25 5.51
N PHE A 97 8.56 -26.89 6.70
CA PHE A 97 8.58 -25.49 7.15
C PHE A 97 10.01 -24.95 7.37
N LYS A 98 10.98 -25.20 6.47
CA LYS A 98 12.30 -24.55 6.43
C LYS A 98 12.10 -23.08 6.05
N ASN A 99 11.53 -22.37 7.01
CA ASN A 99 11.62 -20.96 7.28
C ASN A 99 11.45 -20.08 6.05
N TYR A 100 10.20 -19.90 5.60
CA TYR A 100 9.82 -18.75 4.76
C TYR A 100 9.94 -17.43 5.54
N THR A 101 10.42 -17.48 6.77
CA THR A 101 10.67 -16.38 7.69
C THR A 101 12.14 -16.32 8.08
N GLU A 102 12.62 -15.14 8.41
CA GLU A 102 13.93 -14.90 9.02
C GLU A 102 13.78 -13.96 10.21
N VAL A 103 14.83 -13.88 11.03
CA VAL A 103 14.92 -12.88 12.11
C VAL A 103 15.83 -11.78 11.61
N ASP A 104 15.36 -10.55 11.75
CA ASP A 104 16.08 -9.33 11.42
C ASP A 104 15.78 -8.28 12.51
N THR A 105 16.24 -7.05 12.35
CA THR A 105 15.97 -5.95 13.28
C THR A 105 15.19 -4.85 12.58
N VAL A 106 14.14 -4.31 13.23
CA VAL A 106 13.34 -3.21 12.65
C VAL A 106 14.12 -1.89 12.68
N ASP A 107 14.94 -1.69 13.71
CA ASP A 107 15.66 -0.44 14.00
C ASP A 107 17.17 -0.67 14.28
N GLY A 108 17.70 -1.84 13.92
CA GLY A 108 19.07 -2.23 14.26
C GLY A 108 19.25 -2.79 15.68
N THR A 109 18.20 -2.80 16.52
CA THR A 109 18.34 -3.17 17.93
C THR A 109 17.43 -4.31 18.38
N LYS A 110 16.15 -4.30 17.99
CA LYS A 110 15.18 -5.30 18.46
C LYS A 110 14.98 -6.40 17.41
N PRO A 111 15.29 -7.67 17.75
CA PRO A 111 15.02 -8.77 16.85
C PRO A 111 13.52 -8.93 16.66
N ALA A 112 13.11 -9.00 15.40
CA ALA A 112 11.73 -9.23 14.99
C ALA A 112 11.70 -10.22 13.83
N ARG A 113 10.62 -10.99 13.76
CA ARG A 113 10.46 -11.98 12.70
C ARG A 113 9.81 -11.34 11.49
N ARG A 114 10.29 -11.69 10.31
CA ARG A 114 9.74 -11.23 9.02
C ARG A 114 9.71 -12.36 8.01
N THR A 115 9.01 -12.16 6.89
CA THR A 115 9.17 -13.04 5.72
C THR A 115 10.61 -12.97 5.22
N ALA A 116 11.18 -14.12 4.87
CA ALA A 116 12.53 -14.24 4.37
C ALA A 116 12.70 -13.58 3.00
N THR A 117 13.93 -13.19 2.70
CA THR A 117 14.35 -12.73 1.38
C THR A 117 15.12 -13.81 0.62
N ARG A 118 15.20 -13.68 -0.70
CA ARG A 118 16.06 -14.52 -1.54
C ARG A 118 17.53 -14.16 -1.31
N SER A 119 18.44 -15.10 -1.55
CA SER A 119 19.89 -14.87 -1.37
C SER A 119 20.41 -13.68 -2.17
N GLY A 120 21.46 -13.01 -1.65
CA GLY A 120 22.11 -11.88 -2.33
C GLY A 120 21.25 -10.62 -2.36
N ASP A 121 20.59 -10.29 -1.25
CA ASP A 121 19.69 -9.13 -1.13
C ASP A 121 18.53 -9.14 -2.13
N GLY A 122 18.06 -10.34 -2.50
CA GLY A 122 16.92 -10.51 -3.39
C GLY A 122 15.58 -10.18 -2.73
N PRO A 123 14.47 -10.15 -3.49
CA PRO A 123 13.15 -9.82 -2.95
C PRO A 123 12.63 -10.88 -1.98
N CYS A 124 11.48 -10.61 -1.36
CA CYS A 124 10.74 -11.56 -0.55
C CYS A 124 10.60 -12.92 -1.26
N VAL A 125 10.78 -14.01 -0.52
CA VAL A 125 10.67 -15.39 -1.06
C VAL A 125 9.31 -15.69 -1.68
N PHE A 126 8.25 -14.98 -1.28
CA PHE A 126 6.92 -15.15 -1.86
C PHE A 126 6.73 -14.43 -3.20
N LEU A 127 7.65 -13.58 -3.63
CA LEU A 127 7.59 -13.03 -4.97
C LEU A 127 7.88 -14.16 -5.97
N ASN A 128 7.01 -14.39 -6.94
CA ASN A 128 7.30 -15.18 -8.13
C ASN A 128 7.75 -14.24 -9.25
N ASP A 129 8.70 -14.68 -10.08
CA ASP A 129 9.17 -13.91 -11.23
C ASP A 129 8.07 -13.80 -12.30
N GLY A 130 8.10 -12.74 -13.12
CA GLY A 130 7.09 -12.45 -14.14
C GLY A 130 6.85 -13.57 -15.15
N THR A 131 7.87 -14.40 -15.41
CA THR A 131 7.81 -15.51 -16.36
C THR A 131 7.46 -16.86 -15.70
N PHE A 132 7.23 -16.88 -14.38
CA PHE A 132 6.89 -18.12 -13.69
C PHE A 132 5.52 -18.65 -14.18
N PRO A 133 5.39 -19.95 -14.54
CA PRO A 133 4.16 -20.48 -15.15
C PRO A 133 2.88 -20.26 -14.34
N ALA A 134 2.98 -20.14 -13.01
CA ALA A 134 1.84 -19.87 -12.15
C ALA A 134 1.42 -18.38 -12.10
N GLY A 135 2.17 -17.50 -12.76
CA GLY A 135 2.04 -16.06 -12.72
C GLY A 135 3.07 -15.38 -11.82
N GLY A 136 3.51 -14.19 -12.23
CA GLY A 136 4.38 -13.32 -11.45
C GLY A 136 3.66 -12.58 -10.32
N GLY A 137 4.43 -12.08 -9.36
CA GLY A 137 3.90 -11.39 -8.18
C GLY A 137 3.83 -12.28 -6.93
N CYS A 138 3.15 -11.81 -5.89
CA CYS A 138 3.13 -12.48 -4.59
C CYS A 138 2.34 -13.81 -4.65
N ALA A 139 3.00 -14.93 -4.37
CA ALA A 139 2.40 -16.27 -4.32
C ALA A 139 1.25 -16.36 -3.31
N LEU A 140 1.33 -15.68 -2.16
CA LEU A 140 0.25 -15.64 -1.17
C LEU A 140 -1.00 -14.92 -1.72
N HIS A 141 -0.79 -13.83 -2.46
CA HIS A 141 -1.87 -13.11 -3.13
C HIS A 141 -2.52 -14.00 -4.19
N ALA A 142 -1.72 -14.60 -5.07
CA ALA A 142 -2.21 -15.48 -6.12
C ALA A 142 -2.97 -16.69 -5.54
N GLN A 143 -2.48 -17.28 -4.44
CA GLN A 143 -3.15 -18.40 -3.79
C GLN A 143 -4.50 -17.98 -3.19
N ALA A 144 -4.59 -16.80 -2.56
CA ALA A 144 -5.87 -16.28 -2.06
C ALA A 144 -6.91 -16.17 -3.17
N LEU A 145 -6.51 -15.65 -4.35
CA LEU A 145 -7.40 -15.55 -5.50
C LEU A 145 -7.83 -16.93 -6.03
N ARG A 146 -6.92 -17.92 -6.07
CA ARG A 146 -7.28 -19.31 -6.45
C ARG A 146 -8.29 -19.92 -5.49
N ASP A 147 -8.15 -19.64 -4.20
CA ASP A 147 -9.05 -20.12 -3.15
C ASP A 147 -10.35 -19.29 -3.08
N GLY A 148 -10.52 -18.27 -3.94
CA GLY A 148 -11.72 -17.43 -3.99
C GLY A 148 -11.88 -16.49 -2.78
N VAL A 149 -10.78 -16.14 -2.10
CA VAL A 149 -10.80 -15.28 -0.92
C VAL A 149 -9.97 -14.01 -1.13
N HIS A 150 -10.30 -12.97 -0.37
CA HIS A 150 -9.59 -11.70 -0.45
C HIS A 150 -8.11 -11.84 -0.05
N PRO A 151 -7.14 -11.26 -0.80
CA PRO A 151 -5.71 -11.38 -0.50
C PRO A 151 -5.27 -10.97 0.91
N LEU A 152 -5.99 -10.04 1.57
CA LEU A 152 -5.73 -9.67 2.97
C LEU A 152 -5.82 -10.85 3.94
N LYS A 153 -6.54 -11.92 3.57
CA LYS A 153 -6.66 -13.13 4.40
C LYS A 153 -5.37 -13.96 4.42
N TYR A 154 -4.45 -13.73 3.48
CA TYR A 154 -3.26 -14.58 3.26
C TYR A 154 -1.96 -13.80 3.43
N LYS A 155 -1.97 -12.51 3.07
CA LYS A 155 -0.79 -11.66 3.11
C LYS A 155 -0.44 -11.26 4.56
N PRO A 156 0.85 -10.95 4.84
CA PRO A 156 1.26 -10.31 6.08
C PRO A 156 0.59 -8.94 6.26
N ASP A 157 0.44 -8.48 7.51
CA ASP A 157 -0.22 -7.22 7.85
C ASP A 157 0.31 -6.03 7.06
N VAL A 158 1.62 -5.81 7.12
CA VAL A 158 2.29 -4.73 6.38
C VAL A 158 1.97 -4.80 4.89
N CYS A 159 1.93 -6.00 4.29
CA CYS A 159 1.73 -6.17 2.86
C CYS A 159 0.30 -5.89 2.39
N TRP A 160 -0.73 -6.22 3.18
CA TRP A 160 -2.11 -5.96 2.78
C TRP A 160 -2.58 -4.57 3.22
N GLN A 161 -2.04 -4.02 4.29
CA GLN A 161 -2.39 -2.67 4.74
C GLN A 161 -1.87 -1.61 3.79
N LEU A 162 -0.65 -1.77 3.26
CA LEU A 162 -0.11 -0.86 2.25
C LEU A 162 -1.11 -0.71 1.08
N PRO A 163 -1.39 0.53 0.63
CA PRO A 163 -0.78 1.80 1.03
C PRO A 163 -1.55 2.59 2.12
N VAL A 164 -2.48 1.98 2.85
CA VAL A 164 -3.12 2.61 4.02
C VAL A 164 -2.22 2.43 5.23
N ARG A 165 -2.04 3.52 5.99
CA ARG A 165 -1.43 3.47 7.32
C ARG A 165 -2.52 3.66 8.36
N ARG A 166 -2.57 2.76 9.36
CA ARG A 166 -3.42 2.90 10.54
C ARG A 166 -2.54 3.09 11.77
N GLU A 167 -2.77 4.16 12.49
CA GLU A 167 -2.26 4.36 13.85
C GLU A 167 -3.41 4.22 14.84
N GLN A 168 -3.13 3.74 16.05
CA GLN A 168 -4.11 3.62 17.11
C GLN A 168 -3.52 4.12 18.42
N ASP A 169 -4.19 5.10 19.02
CA ASP A 169 -3.77 5.74 20.26
C ASP A 169 -4.94 5.95 21.21
N TRP A 170 -4.71 5.81 22.51
CA TRP A 170 -5.68 6.22 23.52
C TRP A 170 -5.58 7.72 23.76
N ILE A 171 -6.65 8.45 23.46
CA ILE A 171 -6.76 9.89 23.73
C ILE A 171 -7.66 10.13 24.94
N THR A 172 -7.35 11.18 25.71
CA THR A 172 -8.19 11.65 26.82
C THR A 172 -8.70 13.05 26.50
N ARG A 173 -10.01 13.22 26.44
CA ARG A 173 -10.66 14.52 26.24
C ARG A 173 -10.56 15.40 27.49
N PRO A 174 -10.77 16.73 27.38
CA PRO A 174 -10.76 17.63 28.53
C PRO A 174 -11.80 17.28 29.62
N ASP A 175 -12.89 16.61 29.26
CA ASP A 175 -13.91 16.11 30.18
C ASP A 175 -13.55 14.77 30.87
N GLY A 176 -12.35 14.23 30.60
CA GLY A 176 -11.86 12.97 31.15
C GLY A 176 -12.30 11.73 30.37
N THR A 177 -13.11 11.87 29.31
CA THR A 177 -13.52 10.74 28.47
C THR A 177 -12.32 10.17 27.73
N LYS A 178 -12.10 8.85 27.83
CA LYS A 178 -11.05 8.12 27.13
C LYS A 178 -11.61 7.45 25.90
N LEU A 179 -10.95 7.64 24.76
CA LEU A 179 -11.33 7.04 23.49
C LEU A 179 -10.11 6.36 22.86
N LEU A 180 -10.33 5.24 22.20
CA LEU A 180 -9.38 4.68 21.27
C LEU A 180 -9.53 5.43 19.94
N GLN A 181 -8.52 6.18 19.51
CA GLN A 181 -8.51 6.86 18.22
C GLN A 181 -7.79 5.99 17.19
N SER A 182 -8.49 5.58 16.13
CA SER A 182 -7.89 5.02 14.93
C SER A 182 -7.69 6.10 13.88
N THR A 183 -6.45 6.35 13.49
CA THR A 183 -6.10 7.34 12.45
C THR A 183 -5.76 6.62 11.14
N LEU A 184 -6.54 6.85 10.08
CA LEU A 184 -6.34 6.28 8.74
C LEU A 184 -5.72 7.30 7.80
N THR A 185 -4.53 6.99 7.27
CA THR A 185 -3.73 7.91 6.48
C THR A 185 -3.09 7.23 5.26
N GLU A 186 -2.52 8.06 4.39
CA GLU A 186 -1.58 7.59 3.37
C GLU A 186 -0.32 7.00 4.03
N PHE A 187 0.07 5.80 3.62
CA PHE A 187 1.40 5.28 3.92
C PHE A 187 2.41 5.93 2.99
N ASP A 188 2.77 7.18 3.27
CA ASP A 188 3.78 7.92 2.52
C ASP A 188 5.21 7.51 2.93
N ARG A 189 6.23 8.16 2.36
CA ARG A 189 7.64 7.87 2.65
C ARG A 189 7.98 7.94 4.14
N ARG A 190 7.35 8.82 4.93
CA ARG A 190 7.59 8.95 6.38
C ARG A 190 7.12 7.72 7.16
N GLY A 191 6.13 6.99 6.63
CA GLY A 191 5.67 5.73 7.20
C GLY A 191 6.74 4.65 7.27
N TRP A 192 7.80 4.77 6.47
CA TRP A 192 8.97 3.88 6.46
C TRP A 192 10.08 4.32 7.43
N GLY A 193 9.87 5.37 8.21
CA GLY A 193 10.92 6.01 9.00
C GLY A 193 11.99 6.65 8.11
N ALA A 194 13.22 6.74 8.60
CA ALA A 194 14.33 7.38 7.88
C ALA A 194 14.60 6.73 6.50
N GLY A 195 14.49 5.40 6.41
CA GLY A 195 14.73 4.66 5.17
C GLY A 195 13.72 4.94 4.05
N GLY A 196 12.59 5.57 4.35
CA GLY A 196 11.61 6.00 3.34
C GLY A 196 12.13 7.03 2.35
N HIS A 197 13.14 7.81 2.74
CA HIS A 197 13.80 8.78 1.86
C HIS A 197 14.75 8.12 0.86
N ASP A 198 15.18 6.89 1.12
CA ASP A 198 16.07 6.12 0.26
C ASP A 198 15.33 5.29 -0.80
N LEU A 199 13.99 5.22 -0.75
CA LEU A 199 13.20 4.51 -1.75
C LEU A 199 13.38 5.19 -3.12
N ALA A 200 13.74 4.42 -4.14
CA ALA A 200 13.94 4.94 -5.49
C ALA A 200 12.65 5.49 -6.11
N TRP A 201 11.50 4.94 -5.70
CA TRP A 201 10.18 5.38 -6.10
C TRP A 201 9.14 4.94 -5.07
N TRP A 202 8.13 5.77 -4.82
CA TRP A 202 7.01 5.40 -3.98
C TRP A 202 5.66 5.67 -4.66
N CYS A 203 4.78 4.67 -4.62
CA CYS A 203 3.56 4.69 -5.44
C CYS A 203 2.52 5.71 -4.97
N THR A 204 2.45 5.99 -3.68
CA THR A 204 1.40 6.86 -3.11
C THR A 204 1.62 8.33 -3.45
N SER A 205 2.87 8.73 -3.68
CA SER A 205 3.26 10.07 -4.09
C SER A 205 3.34 10.23 -5.61
N SER A 206 3.20 9.16 -6.40
CA SER A 206 3.44 9.18 -7.84
C SER A 206 2.15 9.31 -8.66
N PRO A 207 2.01 10.32 -9.55
CA PRO A 207 0.88 10.40 -10.47
C PRO A 207 0.71 9.16 -11.34
N ASP A 208 1.78 8.39 -11.59
CA ASP A 208 1.74 7.13 -12.36
C ASP A 208 0.82 6.07 -11.71
N ALA A 209 0.59 6.14 -10.39
CA ALA A 209 -0.32 5.24 -9.67
C ALA A 209 -1.70 5.86 -9.38
N HIS A 210 -1.90 7.16 -9.67
CA HIS A 210 -3.15 7.87 -9.43
C HIS A 210 -4.10 7.82 -10.64
N VAL A 211 -4.17 6.64 -11.27
CA VAL A 211 -4.87 6.39 -12.54
C VAL A 211 -6.12 5.53 -12.36
N GLY A 212 -6.51 5.23 -11.12
CA GLY A 212 -7.70 4.45 -10.80
C GLY A 212 -8.99 5.14 -11.26
N THR A 213 -9.94 4.34 -11.75
CA THR A 213 -11.27 4.82 -12.17
C THR A 213 -12.18 5.12 -10.99
N GLU A 214 -11.96 4.44 -9.86
CA GLU A 214 -12.72 4.59 -8.62
C GLU A 214 -11.84 5.21 -7.52
N PRO A 215 -12.44 5.93 -6.56
CA PRO A 215 -11.72 6.46 -5.41
C PRO A 215 -11.26 5.33 -4.49
N MET A 216 -10.14 5.56 -3.81
CA MET A 216 -9.49 4.55 -2.98
C MET A 216 -10.43 3.92 -1.94
N TYR A 217 -11.29 4.69 -1.27
CA TYR A 217 -12.17 4.16 -0.23
C TYR A 217 -13.12 3.06 -0.73
N LEU A 218 -13.43 3.03 -2.03
CA LEU A 218 -14.23 1.97 -2.64
C LEU A 218 -13.37 0.76 -3.01
N THR A 219 -12.23 0.99 -3.67
CA THR A 219 -11.36 -0.10 -4.13
C THR A 219 -10.65 -0.83 -2.99
N TYR A 220 -10.47 -0.16 -1.84
CA TYR A 220 -9.85 -0.70 -0.62
C TYR A 220 -10.87 -1.00 0.48
N ALA A 221 -12.15 -1.17 0.12
CA ALA A 221 -13.23 -1.45 1.06
C ALA A 221 -12.95 -2.64 2.01
N PRO A 222 -12.43 -3.80 1.54
CA PRO A 222 -12.15 -4.94 2.42
C PRO A 222 -11.06 -4.64 3.45
N GLU A 223 -9.97 -3.98 3.04
CA GLU A 223 -8.88 -3.58 3.92
C GLU A 223 -9.34 -2.55 4.94
N LEU A 224 -10.07 -1.51 4.52
CA LEU A 224 -10.61 -0.50 5.43
C LEU A 224 -11.59 -1.13 6.43
N THR A 225 -12.43 -2.05 5.99
CA THR A 225 -13.31 -2.84 6.88
C THR A 225 -12.51 -3.65 7.90
N ALA A 226 -11.41 -4.29 7.48
CA ALA A 226 -10.54 -5.03 8.40
C ALA A 226 -9.82 -4.10 9.40
N LEU A 227 -9.53 -2.85 9.01
CA LEU A 227 -8.81 -1.89 9.82
C LEU A 227 -9.68 -1.17 10.87
N ILE A 228 -10.95 -0.88 10.59
CA ILE A 228 -11.79 -0.10 11.51
C ILE A 228 -13.11 -0.78 11.87
N GLY A 229 -13.40 -1.96 11.31
CA GLY A 229 -14.67 -2.66 11.51
C GLY A 229 -15.73 -2.25 10.49
N GLU A 230 -16.74 -3.11 10.33
CA GLU A 230 -17.77 -2.93 9.29
C GLU A 230 -18.64 -1.70 9.52
N ALA A 231 -19.07 -1.45 10.77
CA ALA A 231 -19.94 -0.32 11.09
C ALA A 231 -19.23 1.02 10.82
N ALA A 232 -18.01 1.19 11.32
CA ALA A 232 -17.19 2.36 11.03
C ALA A 232 -16.86 2.51 9.54
N TYR A 233 -16.52 1.43 8.83
CA TYR A 233 -16.26 1.52 7.39
C TYR A 233 -17.50 1.98 6.61
N ARG A 234 -18.69 1.44 6.90
CA ARG A 234 -19.93 1.91 6.25
C ARG A 234 -20.17 3.39 6.50
N LYS A 235 -19.91 3.88 7.71
CA LYS A 235 -20.02 5.30 8.02
C LYS A 235 -18.97 6.14 7.29
N LEU A 236 -17.72 5.68 7.23
CA LEU A 236 -16.66 6.33 6.47
C LEU A 236 -17.03 6.43 4.98
N ALA A 237 -17.52 5.34 4.38
CA ALA A 237 -17.91 5.30 2.98
C ALA A 237 -19.07 6.26 2.67
N GLU A 238 -20.06 6.38 3.57
CA GLU A 238 -21.14 7.38 3.47
C GLU A 238 -20.57 8.81 3.44
N LEU A 239 -19.67 9.13 4.38
CA LEU A 239 -19.03 10.45 4.50
C LEU A 239 -18.16 10.75 3.27
N CYS A 240 -17.37 9.79 2.79
CA CYS A 240 -16.58 9.92 1.57
C CYS A 240 -17.46 10.15 0.33
N ALA A 241 -18.57 9.42 0.20
CA ALA A 241 -19.50 9.59 -0.91
C ALA A 241 -20.19 10.97 -0.88
N ALA A 242 -20.61 11.43 0.30
CA ALA A 242 -21.16 12.78 0.47
C ALA A 242 -20.10 13.84 0.11
N ARG A 243 -18.86 13.64 0.54
CA ARG A 243 -17.76 14.56 0.26
C ARG A 243 -17.44 14.68 -1.23
N LEU A 244 -17.41 13.57 -1.96
CA LEU A 244 -17.20 13.56 -3.41
C LEU A 244 -18.29 14.35 -4.15
N LYS A 245 -19.55 14.24 -3.72
CA LYS A 245 -20.66 15.03 -4.30
C LYS A 245 -20.49 16.54 -4.07
N SER A 246 -19.97 16.93 -2.91
CA SER A 246 -19.74 18.35 -2.58
C SER A 246 -18.44 18.93 -3.15
N GLY A 247 -17.53 18.10 -3.66
CA GLY A 247 -16.27 18.51 -4.30
C GLY A 247 -15.12 18.77 -3.33
N LEU A 248 -14.02 18.03 -3.46
CA LEU A 248 -12.87 18.05 -2.55
C LEU A 248 -12.08 19.37 -2.61
N ILE A 249 -11.71 19.95 -1.45
CA ILE A 249 -10.89 21.17 -1.38
C ILE A 249 -9.41 20.82 -1.50
N ALA A 250 -8.95 19.88 -0.68
CA ALA A 250 -7.57 19.41 -0.68
C ALA A 250 -7.42 18.14 -1.55
N ILE A 251 -7.41 18.31 -2.88
CA ILE A 251 -7.19 17.19 -3.82
C ILE A 251 -5.76 16.70 -3.70
N HIS A 252 -5.59 15.37 -3.63
CA HIS A 252 -4.25 14.76 -3.58
C HIS A 252 -3.41 15.23 -4.79
N PRO A 253 -2.23 15.82 -4.60
CA PRO A 253 -1.47 16.41 -5.70
C PRO A 253 -1.11 15.41 -6.80
N ALA A 254 -0.86 14.13 -6.45
CA ALA A 254 -0.60 13.10 -7.45
C ALA A 254 -1.85 12.80 -8.31
N THR A 255 -3.06 12.86 -7.72
CA THR A 255 -4.32 12.75 -8.47
C THR A 255 -4.50 13.96 -9.39
N ALA A 256 -4.27 15.18 -8.89
CA ALA A 256 -4.39 16.40 -9.67
C ALA A 256 -3.40 16.41 -10.85
N SER A 257 -2.15 15.98 -10.61
CA SER A 257 -1.11 15.88 -11.63
C SER A 257 -1.43 14.81 -12.69
N ALA A 258 -1.96 13.65 -12.29
CA ALA A 258 -2.37 12.59 -13.21
C ALA A 258 -3.51 13.03 -14.15
N GLN A 259 -4.40 13.88 -13.67
CA GLN A 259 -5.55 14.41 -14.43
C GLN A 259 -5.22 15.66 -15.25
N ALA A 260 -4.11 16.34 -14.96
CA ALA A 260 -3.71 17.53 -15.70
C ALA A 260 -3.51 17.18 -17.19
N PRO A 261 -4.01 18.00 -18.12
CA PRO A 261 -3.82 17.75 -19.54
C PRO A 261 -2.32 17.71 -19.83
N LYS A 262 -1.81 16.53 -20.25
CA LYS A 262 -0.42 16.42 -20.69
C LYS A 262 -0.22 17.41 -21.83
N ARG A 263 0.64 18.41 -21.63
CA ARG A 263 1.09 19.29 -22.73
C ARG A 263 1.55 18.37 -23.85
N ARG A 264 0.78 18.29 -24.93
CA ARG A 264 1.23 17.60 -26.14
C ARG A 264 2.45 18.38 -26.60
N GLY A 265 3.63 17.86 -26.30
CA GLY A 265 4.88 18.24 -26.97
C GLY A 265 4.84 17.75 -28.41
N GLY A 266 3.82 18.18 -29.16
CA GLY A 266 3.84 18.06 -30.60
C GLY A 266 4.87 19.07 -31.07
N ARG A 267 5.97 18.59 -31.66
CA ARG A 267 6.58 19.40 -32.71
C ARG A 267 5.50 19.65 -33.74
N GLU A 268 5.29 20.92 -34.07
CA GLU A 268 4.56 21.29 -35.27
C GLU A 268 5.19 20.54 -36.46
N PRO A 269 4.41 19.85 -37.31
CA PRO A 269 4.96 19.30 -38.54
C PRO A 269 5.62 20.45 -39.33
N ALA A 270 6.89 20.27 -39.75
CA ALA A 270 7.69 21.20 -40.56
C ALA A 270 8.49 22.33 -39.87
N SER A 271 8.85 22.23 -38.57
CA SER A 271 9.92 23.11 -38.05
C SER A 271 11.29 22.74 -38.67
N PRO A 272 12.03 23.69 -39.29
CA PRO A 272 13.32 23.39 -39.90
C PRO A 272 14.36 22.98 -38.84
N ARG A 273 15.25 22.07 -39.21
CA ARG A 273 16.41 21.73 -38.38
C ARG A 273 17.31 22.96 -38.28
N GLN A 274 17.54 23.46 -37.07
CA GLN A 274 18.64 24.40 -36.85
C GLN A 274 19.95 23.66 -37.13
N VAL A 275 20.79 24.29 -37.95
CA VAL A 275 22.11 23.81 -38.40
C VAL A 275 23.11 23.90 -37.26
#